data_AF-A0A496QBG1-F1
#
_entry.id   AF-A0A496QBG1-F1
#
_cell.length_a   1.000
_cell.length_b   1.000
_cell.length_c   1.000
_cell.angle_alpha   90.00
_cell.angle_beta   90.00
_cell.angle_gamma   90.00
#
_symmetry.space_group_name_H-M   'P 1'
#
loop_
_entity.id
_entity.type
_entity.pdbx_description
1 polymer ?
#
loop_
_entity_poly.entity_id
_entity_poly.type
_entity_poly.pdbx_seq_one_letter_code
_entity_poly.pdbx_strand_id
1 'polypeptide(L)'
;MLNSFPTLLKGTWVTLKITFLSLGLGLAIALPLSFGQVYGGKVFKAFVIVYERIFRSIPELVILFLIFYGFPRAGIRFSPFTAVILGLGIRSAAYQSQIFRG
;
A
#
# COMPACT_ATOMS: atom_id res chain seq x y z
N MET A 1 -29.23 -19.48 -0.40
CA MET A 1 -28.57 -18.37 -1.11
C MET A 1 -29.04 -16.99 -0.62
N LEU A 2 -30.34 -16.72 -0.48
CA LEU A 2 -30.87 -15.42 0.00
C LEU A 2 -30.38 -15.01 1.40
N ASN A 3 -30.18 -15.95 2.34
CA ASN A 3 -29.71 -15.66 3.70
C ASN A 3 -28.22 -15.23 3.78
N SER A 4 -27.42 -15.46 2.74
CA SER A 4 -26.00 -15.05 2.73
C SER A 4 -25.80 -13.65 2.17
N PHE A 5 -26.83 -13.08 1.53
CA PHE A 5 -26.77 -11.78 0.87
C PHE A 5 -26.36 -10.63 1.81
N PRO A 6 -26.88 -10.51 3.05
CA PRO A 6 -26.44 -9.46 3.98
C PRO A 6 -24.95 -9.56 4.36
N THR A 7 -24.43 -10.79 4.50
CA THR A 7 -23.03 -11.02 4.83
C THR A 7 -22.11 -10.66 3.65
N LEU A 8 -22.52 -11.02 2.42
CA LEU A 8 -21.80 -10.62 1.21
C LEU A 8 -21.76 -9.10 1.06
N LEU A 9 -22.89 -8.40 1.30
CA LEU A 9 -22.95 -6.95 1.25
C LEU A 9 -22.01 -6.28 2.27
N LYS A 10 -21.95 -6.84 3.49
CA LYS A 10 -21.00 -6.39 4.52
C LYS A 10 -19.54 -6.59 4.07
N GLY A 11 -19.23 -7.72 3.45
CA GLY A 11 -17.90 -7.99 2.87
C GLY A 11 -17.54 -6.98 1.78
N THR A 12 -18.45 -6.71 0.85
CA THR A 12 -18.28 -5.69 -0.20
C THR A 12 -17.96 -4.33 0.40
N TRP A 13 -18.69 -3.92 1.45
CA TRP A 13 -18.45 -2.64 2.10
C TRP A 13 -17.05 -2.56 2.75
N VAL A 14 -16.57 -3.65 3.35
CA VAL A 14 -15.20 -3.73 3.89
C VAL A 14 -14.17 -3.62 2.79
N THR A 15 -14.35 -4.34 1.67
CA THR A 15 -13.46 -4.26 0.51
C THR A 15 -13.39 -2.84 -0.04
N LEU A 16 -14.54 -2.17 -0.22
CA LEU A 16 -14.57 -0.78 -0.68
C LEU A 16 -13.77 0.14 0.24
N LYS A 17 -13.98 0.04 1.57
CA LYS A 17 -13.22 0.82 2.54
C LYS A 17 -11.72 0.59 2.42
N ILE A 18 -11.29 -0.67 2.35
CA ILE A 18 -9.88 -1.03 2.20
C ILE A 18 -9.33 -0.43 0.91
N THR A 19 -10.03 -0.59 -0.21
CA THR A 19 -9.61 -0.07 -1.52
C THR A 19 -9.43 1.44 -1.48
N PHE A 20 -10.43 2.20 -1.03
CA PHE A 20 -10.35 3.67 -0.98
C PHE A 20 -9.21 4.15 -0.07
N LEU A 21 -9.07 3.56 1.12
CA LEU A 21 -8.03 3.98 2.07
C LEU A 21 -6.63 3.60 1.58
N SER A 22 -6.46 2.42 0.99
CA SER A 22 -5.17 1.96 0.48
C SER A 22 -4.74 2.75 -0.74
N LEU A 23 -5.67 3.00 -1.69
CA LEU A 23 -5.38 3.83 -2.86
C LEU A 23 -5.10 5.28 -2.46
N GLY A 24 -5.85 5.83 -1.49
CA GLY A 24 -5.62 7.17 -0.95
C GLY A 24 -4.27 7.31 -0.26
N LEU A 25 -3.87 6.32 0.56
CA LEU A 25 -2.53 6.27 1.14
C LEU A 25 -1.45 6.14 0.05
N GLY A 26 -1.70 5.28 -0.93
CA GLY A 26 -0.83 5.10 -2.09
C GLY A 26 -0.60 6.39 -2.85
N LEU A 27 -1.66 7.15 -3.08
CA LEU A 27 -1.63 8.45 -3.77
C LEU A 27 -0.85 9.50 -2.97
N ALA A 28 -1.13 9.59 -1.67
CA ALA A 28 -0.46 10.54 -0.77
C ALA A 28 1.06 10.32 -0.73
N ILE A 29 1.52 9.06 -0.83
CA ILE A 29 2.95 8.72 -0.89
C ILE A 29 3.49 8.84 -2.32
N ALA A 30 2.72 8.45 -3.34
CA ALA A 30 3.17 8.44 -4.73
C ALA A 30 3.46 9.84 -5.29
N LEU A 31 2.67 10.85 -4.93
CA LEU A 31 2.85 12.22 -5.41
C LEU A 31 4.22 12.81 -5.05
N PRO A 32 4.68 12.81 -3.78
CA PRO A 32 6.02 13.31 -3.45
C PRO A 32 7.12 12.44 -4.08
N LEU A 33 6.92 11.12 -4.20
CA LEU A 33 7.88 10.24 -4.86
C LEU A 33 8.01 10.54 -6.37
N SER A 34 6.91 10.77 -7.07
CA SER A 34 6.92 11.08 -8.51
C SER A 34 7.54 12.45 -8.75
N PHE A 35 7.18 13.48 -7.98
CA PHE A 35 7.80 14.80 -8.09
C PHE A 35 9.30 14.76 -7.80
N GLY A 36 9.73 14.05 -6.76
CA GLY A 36 11.15 13.95 -6.47
C GLY A 36 11.94 13.09 -7.47
N GLN A 37 11.29 12.23 -8.25
CA GLN A 37 11.95 11.56 -9.39
C GLN A 37 12.17 12.48 -10.59
N VAL A 38 11.24 13.40 -10.85
CA VAL A 38 11.30 14.35 -11.98
C VAL A 38 12.21 15.52 -11.65
N TYR A 39 12.01 16.12 -10.47
CA TYR A 39 12.65 17.38 -10.08
C TYR A 39 13.74 17.23 -9.01
N GLY A 40 13.85 16.06 -8.36
CA GLY A 40 14.81 15.84 -7.29
C GLY A 40 16.24 15.54 -7.77
N GLY A 41 17.20 15.68 -6.86
CA GLY A 41 18.61 15.37 -7.13
C GLY A 41 18.87 13.86 -7.28
N LYS A 42 20.09 13.52 -7.71
CA LYS A 42 20.52 12.12 -7.97
C LYS A 42 20.26 11.18 -6.79
N VAL A 43 20.46 11.65 -5.56
CA VAL A 43 20.27 10.86 -4.33
C VAL A 43 18.79 10.53 -4.11
N PHE A 44 17.90 11.52 -4.23
CA PHE A 44 16.46 11.30 -4.04
C PHE A 44 15.92 10.37 -5.11
N LYS A 45 16.31 10.59 -6.38
CA LYS A 45 15.94 9.72 -7.48
C LYS A 45 16.37 8.27 -7.26
N ALA A 46 17.60 8.05 -6.77
CA ALA A 46 18.09 6.71 -6.43
C ALA A 46 17.25 6.07 -5.31
N PHE A 47 16.90 6.82 -4.27
CA PHE A 47 16.03 6.34 -3.19
C PHE A 47 14.67 5.89 -3.72
N VAL A 48 14.01 6.70 -4.58
CA VAL A 48 12.69 6.34 -5.11
C VAL A 48 12.78 5.11 -6.02
N ILE A 49 13.81 5.00 -6.86
CA ILE A 49 14.02 3.81 -7.71
C ILE A 49 14.18 2.55 -6.85
N VAL A 50 14.93 2.63 -5.74
CA VAL A 50 15.10 1.49 -4.83
C VAL A 50 13.78 1.13 -4.16
N TYR A 51 13.04 2.12 -3.64
CA TYR A 51 11.71 1.94 -3.07
C TYR A 51 10.79 1.21 -4.06
N GLU A 52 10.66 1.74 -5.28
CA GLU A 52 9.77 1.18 -6.29
C GLU A 52 10.17 -0.24 -6.71
N ARG A 53 11.48 -0.51 -6.87
CA ARG A 53 11.97 -1.86 -7.18
C ARG A 53 11.58 -2.84 -6.07
N ILE A 54 11.83 -2.50 -4.81
CA ILE A 54 11.54 -3.39 -3.68
C ILE A 54 10.04 -3.70 -3.62
N PHE A 55 9.19 -2.67 -3.57
CA PHE A 55 7.75 -2.86 -3.34
C PHE A 55 6.99 -3.43 -4.54
N ARG A 56 7.55 -3.32 -5.76
CA ARG A 56 6.98 -3.97 -6.96
C ARG A 56 7.49 -5.39 -7.17
N SER A 57 8.64 -5.75 -6.60
CA SER A 57 9.22 -7.09 -6.71
C SER A 57 8.77 -8.05 -5.59
N ILE A 58 8.40 -7.54 -4.41
CA ILE A 58 7.93 -8.38 -3.31
C ILE A 58 6.46 -8.80 -3.55
N PRO A 59 6.12 -10.10 -3.38
CA PRO A 59 4.73 -10.54 -3.41
C PRO A 59 3.89 -9.81 -2.34
N GLU A 60 2.70 -9.36 -2.73
CA GLU A 60 1.84 -8.57 -1.84
C GLU A 60 1.52 -9.28 -0.51
N LEU A 61 1.28 -10.59 -0.56
CA LEU A 61 1.07 -11.42 0.63
C LEU A 61 2.25 -11.36 1.61
N VAL A 62 3.48 -11.30 1.12
CA VAL A 62 4.68 -11.20 1.97
C VAL A 62 4.72 -9.86 2.69
N ILE A 63 4.36 -8.76 2.01
CA ILE A 63 4.27 -7.44 2.63
C ILE A 63 3.23 -7.44 3.76
N LEU A 64 2.04 -8.01 3.50
CA LEU A 64 0.98 -8.12 4.49
C LEU A 64 1.43 -8.94 5.72
N PHE A 65 2.12 -10.06 5.50
CA PHE A 65 2.67 -10.86 6.59
C PHE A 65 3.76 -10.13 7.38
N LEU A 66 4.66 -9.41 6.71
CA LEU A 66 5.68 -8.62 7.38
C LEU A 66 5.07 -7.53 8.27
N ILE A 67 4.04 -6.84 7.78
CA ILE A 67 3.37 -5.79 8.56
C ILE A 67 2.63 -6.39 9.75
N PHE A 68 1.83 -7.45 9.54
CA PHE A 68 0.98 -7.99 10.58
C PHE A 68 1.76 -8.81 11.62
N TYR A 69 2.71 -9.64 11.19
CA TYR A 69 3.46 -10.54 12.08
C TYR A 69 4.88 -10.08 12.41
N GLY A 70 5.48 -9.19 11.62
CA GLY A 70 6.84 -8.69 11.86
C GLY A 70 6.89 -7.57 12.90
N PHE A 71 6.02 -6.56 12.79
CA PHE A 71 5.98 -5.40 13.70
C PHE A 71 5.70 -5.71 15.18
N PRO A 72 4.96 -6.79 15.55
CA PRO A 72 4.80 -7.17 16.94
C PRO A 72 6.13 -7.39 17.69
N ARG A 73 7.21 -7.78 16.98
CA ARG A 73 8.56 -7.90 17.56
C ARG A 73 9.18 -6.55 17.93
N ALA A 74 8.74 -5.48 17.27
CA ALA A 74 9.12 -4.09 17.58
C ALA A 74 8.13 -3.41 18.55
N GLY A 75 7.22 -4.16 19.18
CA GLY A 75 6.23 -3.65 20.13
C GLY A 75 4.99 -3.00 19.49
N ILE A 76 4.90 -2.98 18.15
CA ILE A 76 3.77 -2.38 17.43
C ILE A 76 2.83 -3.47 16.94
N ARG A 77 1.56 -3.44 17.35
CA ARG A 77 0.54 -4.41 16.92
C ARG A 77 -0.52 -3.72 16.08
N PHE A 78 -0.58 -4.06 14.80
CA PHE A 78 -1.61 -3.55 13.91
C PHE A 78 -2.87 -4.43 13.96
N SER A 79 -4.04 -3.79 13.86
CA SER A 79 -5.26 -4.53 13.54
C SER A 79 -5.15 -5.12 12.13
N PRO A 80 -5.85 -6.24 11.82
CA PRO A 80 -5.85 -6.79 10.46
C PRO A 80 -6.26 -5.75 9.40
N PHE A 81 -7.26 -4.92 9.72
CA PHE A 81 -7.73 -3.86 8.84
C PHE A 81 -6.63 -2.83 8.53
N THR A 82 -5.92 -2.36 9.57
CA THR A 82 -4.80 -1.41 9.42
C THR A 82 -3.64 -2.03 8.66
N ALA A 83 -3.28 -3.28 8.95
CA ALA A 83 -2.19 -3.97 8.28
C ALA A 83 -2.43 -4.10 6.78
N VAL A 84 -3.68 -4.42 6.38
CA VAL A 84 -4.06 -4.47 4.97
C VAL A 84 -3.95 -3.10 4.31
N ILE A 85 -4.48 -2.04 4.93
CA ILE A 85 -4.38 -0.68 4.37
C ILE A 85 -2.93 -0.25 4.18
N LEU A 86 -2.06 -0.51 5.17
CA LEU A 86 -0.65 -0.16 5.08
C LEU A 86 0.05 -0.96 3.98
N GLY A 87 -0.14 -2.29 3.95
CA GLY A 87 0.55 -3.15 2.97
C GLY A 87 0.11 -2.89 1.53
N LEU A 88 -1.20 -2.74 1.31
CA LEU A 88 -1.74 -2.36 0.02
C LEU A 88 -1.32 -0.95 -0.36
N GLY A 89 -1.36 0.00 0.58
CA GLY A 89 -1.06 1.40 0.32
C GLY A 89 0.40 1.65 -0.07
N ILE A 90 1.37 1.11 0.68
CA ILE A 90 2.79 1.26 0.33
C ILE A 90 3.14 0.59 -1.00
N ARG A 91 2.56 -0.60 -1.28
CA ARG A 91 2.72 -1.24 -2.57
C ARG A 91 2.08 -0.41 -3.67
N SER A 92 0.86 0.08 -3.46
CA SER A 92 0.15 0.93 -4.42
C SER A 92 0.93 2.20 -4.73
N ALA A 93 1.56 2.84 -3.74
CA ALA A 93 2.39 4.02 -3.94
C ALA A 93 3.53 3.78 -4.94
N ALA A 94 4.16 2.61 -4.92
CA ALA A 94 5.23 2.28 -5.87
C ALA A 94 4.74 2.17 -7.33
N TYR A 95 3.52 1.66 -7.54
CA TYR A 95 2.92 1.62 -8.88
C TYR A 95 2.39 3.00 -9.30
N GLN A 96 1.70 3.69 -8.40
CA GLN A 96 1.16 5.02 -8.65
C GLN A 96 2.26 6.04 -8.93
N SER A 97 3.41 5.96 -8.25
CA SER A 97 4.57 6.83 -8.48
C SER A 97 5.08 6.72 -9.91
N GLN A 98 5.13 5.51 -10.49
CA GLN A 98 5.47 5.32 -11.89
C GLN A 98 4.41 5.91 -12.83
N ILE A 99 3.13 5.72 -12.53
CA ILE A 99 2.03 6.28 -13.33
C ILE A 99 2.09 7.81 -13.36
N PHE A 100 2.33 8.46 -12.22
CA PHE A 100 2.36 9.92 -12.12
C PHE A 100 3.65 10.55 -12.66
N ARG A 101 4.75 9.80 -12.70
CA ARG A 101 6.01 10.29 -13.29
C ARG A 101 5.90 10.44 -14.81
N GLY A 102 5.07 9.62 -15.47
CA GLY A 102 5.07 9.42 -16.92
C GLY A 102 6.15 8.43 -17.33
#